data_AF-A0A3S4YEG8-F1
#
_entry.id   AF-A0A3S4YEG8-F1
#
_cell.length_a   1.000
_cell.length_b   1.000
_cell.length_c   1.000
_cell.angle_alpha   90.00
_cell.angle_beta   90.00
_cell.angle_gamma   90.00
#
_symmetry.space_group_name_H-M   'P 1'
#
loop_
_entity.id
_entity.type
_entity.pdbx_description
1 polymer ?
#
loop_
_entity_poly.entity_id
_entity_poly.type
_entity_poly.pdbx_seq_one_letter_code
_entity_poly.pdbx_strand_id
1 'polypeptide(L)'
;MGELQVQEIEAIDDYDSSGIAWPWVAIAGACLLLVALLQIEGAALSCLILVASFLLSRYHPYSQETAALKASIVLSREDIEDTLRKYEDFLYKNDTESIADRTLHRPALADENCTDPDISSFHFLASTSRRFVPRLNDRLSRNLSIQQLESLLKLTDVRALELKEAWLQARQSAQRLGKNYQAS
;
A
#
# COMPACT_ATOMS: atom_id res chain seq x y z
N MET A 1 -7.19 -28.41 24.10
CA MET A 1 -8.10 -27.50 23.37
C MET A 1 -7.42 -26.70 22.26
N GLY A 2 -6.07 -26.65 22.18
CA GLY A 2 -5.34 -26.09 21.03
C GLY A 2 -4.99 -27.11 19.93
N GLU A 3 -4.78 -28.38 20.27
CA GLU A 3 -4.38 -29.42 19.30
C GLU A 3 -5.49 -29.79 18.31
N LEU A 4 -6.76 -29.74 18.74
CA LEU A 4 -7.91 -30.02 17.87
C LEU A 4 -8.12 -28.93 16.80
N GLN A 5 -7.76 -27.67 17.11
CA GLN A 5 -7.85 -26.58 16.13
C GLN A 5 -6.74 -26.63 15.09
N VAL A 6 -5.54 -27.09 15.47
CA VAL A 6 -4.43 -27.27 14.52
C VAL A 6 -4.74 -28.39 13.54
N GLN A 7 -5.35 -29.49 14.00
CA GLN A 7 -5.76 -30.60 13.13
C GLN A 7 -6.94 -30.24 12.19
N GLU A 8 -7.88 -29.41 12.64
CA GLU A 8 -8.95 -28.87 11.78
C GLU A 8 -8.39 -27.93 10.70
N ILE A 9 -7.41 -27.10 11.05
CA ILE A 9 -6.77 -26.17 10.11
C ILE A 9 -5.90 -26.93 9.10
N GLU A 10 -5.20 -27.98 9.52
CA GLU A 10 -4.36 -28.81 8.63
C GLU A 10 -5.21 -29.68 7.68
N ALA A 11 -6.39 -30.15 8.12
CA ALA A 11 -7.35 -30.86 7.27
C ALA A 11 -8.06 -29.94 6.25
N ILE A 12 -8.17 -28.65 6.55
CA ILE A 12 -8.71 -27.64 5.62
C ILE A 12 -7.63 -27.21 4.61
N ASP A 13 -6.35 -27.18 4.99
CA ASP A 13 -5.21 -26.85 4.12
C ASP A 13 -4.91 -27.98 3.11
N ASP A 14 -5.08 -29.25 3.50
CA ASP A 14 -4.92 -30.41 2.59
C ASP A 14 -6.03 -30.48 1.52
N TYR A 15 -7.17 -29.83 1.76
CA TYR A 15 -8.24 -29.71 0.75
C TYR A 15 -7.90 -28.68 -0.35
N ASP A 16 -7.15 -27.63 -0.03
CA ASP A 16 -6.76 -26.56 -0.97
C ASP A 16 -5.44 -26.87 -1.71
N SER A 17 -4.59 -27.73 -1.13
CA SER A 17 -3.27 -28.13 -1.69
C SER A 17 -3.34 -29.22 -2.77
N SER A 18 -4.50 -29.86 -2.97
CA SER A 18 -4.70 -30.67 -4.15
C SER A 18 -5.03 -29.76 -5.33
N GLY A 19 -4.08 -29.58 -6.24
CA GLY A 19 -4.26 -29.01 -7.59
C GLY A 19 -5.19 -29.86 -8.47
N ILE A 20 -6.23 -30.42 -7.87
CA ILE A 20 -7.29 -31.19 -8.45
C ILE A 20 -8.40 -30.20 -8.70
N ALA A 21 -8.75 -30.07 -9.98
CA ALA A 21 -9.81 -29.22 -10.48
C ALA A 21 -11.20 -29.74 -10.05
N TRP A 22 -11.39 -30.05 -8.77
CA TRP A 22 -12.60 -30.58 -8.15
C TRP A 22 -13.86 -29.78 -8.51
N PRO A 23 -13.86 -28.43 -8.47
CA PRO A 23 -15.01 -27.67 -8.95
C PRO A 23 -15.27 -27.83 -10.45
N TRP A 24 -14.22 -27.96 -11.27
CA TRP A 24 -14.36 -28.18 -12.72
C TRP A 24 -14.88 -29.58 -13.04
N VAL A 25 -14.45 -30.60 -12.29
CA VAL A 25 -14.95 -31.97 -12.43
C VAL A 25 -16.42 -32.06 -12.00
N ALA A 26 -16.80 -31.36 -10.93
CA ALA A 26 -18.19 -31.29 -10.48
C ALA A 26 -19.09 -30.57 -11.50
N ILE A 27 -18.62 -29.45 -12.07
CA ILE A 27 -19.35 -28.70 -13.12
C ILE A 27 -19.48 -29.53 -14.40
N ALA A 28 -18.40 -30.19 -14.83
CA ALA A 28 -18.40 -31.04 -16.02
C ALA A 28 -19.32 -32.27 -15.83
N GLY A 29 -19.29 -32.89 -14.65
CA GLY A 29 -20.17 -34.00 -14.29
C GLY A 29 -21.65 -33.60 -14.27
N ALA A 30 -21.98 -32.45 -13.66
CA ALA A 30 -23.35 -31.92 -13.66
C ALA A 30 -23.85 -31.59 -15.08
N CYS A 31 -22.99 -31.03 -15.93
CA CYS A 31 -23.32 -30.76 -17.34
C CYS A 31 -23.60 -32.05 -18.12
N LEU A 32 -22.74 -33.08 -17.96
CA LEU A 32 -22.91 -34.37 -18.63
C LEU A 32 -24.21 -35.08 -18.20
N LEU A 33 -24.54 -35.01 -16.91
CA LEU A 33 -25.73 -35.63 -16.32
C LEU A 33 -27.02 -34.92 -16.77
N LEU A 34 -27.00 -33.59 -16.90
CA LEU A 34 -28.12 -32.79 -17.44
C LEU A 34 -28.37 -33.05 -18.94
N VAL A 35 -27.30 -33.18 -19.74
CA VAL A 35 -27.40 -33.48 -21.18
C VAL A 35 -27.92 -34.91 -21.40
N ALA A 36 -27.47 -35.87 -20.58
CA ALA A 36 -27.89 -37.27 -20.69
C ALA A 36 -29.36 -37.51 -20.31
N LEU A 37 -29.94 -36.71 -19.40
CA LEU A 37 -31.31 -36.91 -18.91
C LEU A 37 -32.39 -36.13 -19.68
N LEU A 38 -32.13 -34.93 -20.22
CA LEU A 38 -33.20 -34.01 -20.70
C LEU A 38 -33.12 -33.54 -22.16
N GLN A 39 -32.16 -34.03 -22.97
CA GLN A 39 -31.98 -33.79 -24.43
C GLN A 39 -31.83 -32.33 -24.91
N ILE A 40 -32.74 -31.39 -24.62
CA ILE A 40 -32.74 -30.00 -25.13
C ILE A 40 -32.79 -28.97 -23.99
N GLU A 41 -33.63 -29.19 -22.97
CA GLU A 41 -33.77 -28.22 -21.87
C GLU A 41 -32.55 -28.22 -20.93
N GLY A 42 -31.94 -29.39 -20.71
CA GLY A 42 -30.71 -29.51 -19.91
C GLY A 42 -29.50 -28.85 -20.56
N ALA A 43 -29.45 -28.80 -21.90
CA ALA A 43 -28.37 -28.15 -22.63
C ALA A 43 -28.41 -26.61 -22.47
N ALA A 44 -29.60 -26.01 -22.46
CA ALA A 44 -29.76 -24.59 -22.20
C ALA A 44 -29.29 -24.21 -20.79
N LEU A 45 -29.62 -25.04 -19.79
CA LEU A 45 -29.24 -24.82 -18.39
C LEU A 45 -27.73 -24.99 -18.16
N SER A 46 -27.13 -26.03 -18.76
CA SER A 46 -25.68 -26.25 -18.74
C SER A 46 -24.90 -25.11 -19.39
N CYS A 47 -25.37 -24.60 -20.54
CA CYS A 47 -24.76 -23.44 -21.20
C CYS A 47 -24.81 -22.19 -20.31
N LEU A 48 -25.94 -21.95 -19.64
CA LEU A 48 -26.10 -20.82 -18.72
C LEU A 48 -25.14 -20.93 -17.52
N ILE A 49 -25.00 -22.11 -16.92
CA ILE A 49 -24.06 -22.35 -15.82
C ILE A 49 -22.62 -22.13 -16.29
N LEU A 50 -22.23 -22.64 -17.47
CA LEU A 50 -20.89 -22.43 -18.01
C LEU A 50 -20.58 -20.96 -18.26
N VAL A 51 -21.52 -20.20 -18.84
CA VAL A 51 -21.36 -18.76 -19.05
C VAL A 51 -21.29 -18.02 -17.71
N ALA A 52 -22.14 -18.37 -16.75
CA ALA A 52 -22.11 -17.78 -15.41
C ALA A 52 -20.80 -18.08 -14.68
N SER A 53 -20.33 -19.33 -14.68
CA SER A 53 -19.03 -19.73 -14.13
C SER A 53 -17.85 -19.07 -14.85
N PHE A 54 -17.91 -18.95 -16.17
CA PHE A 54 -16.88 -18.25 -16.95
C PHE A 54 -16.83 -16.76 -16.61
N LEU A 55 -18.00 -16.11 -16.49
CA LEU A 55 -18.09 -14.71 -16.06
C LEU A 55 -17.61 -14.53 -14.62
N LEU A 56 -18.01 -15.39 -13.68
CA LEU A 56 -17.57 -15.37 -12.29
C LEU A 56 -16.06 -15.62 -12.15
N SER A 57 -15.50 -16.52 -12.97
CA SER A 57 -14.05 -16.77 -13.02
C SER A 57 -13.28 -15.55 -13.57
N ARG A 58 -13.86 -14.82 -14.54
CA ARG A 58 -13.32 -13.55 -15.02
C ARG A 58 -13.45 -12.42 -13.99
N TYR A 59 -14.48 -12.45 -13.15
CA TYR A 59 -14.71 -11.51 -12.04
C TYR A 59 -13.99 -11.93 -10.75
N HIS A 60 -12.86 -12.63 -10.84
CA HIS A 60 -12.14 -13.12 -9.67
C HIS A 60 -11.82 -11.96 -8.69
N PRO A 61 -12.45 -11.92 -7.51
CA PRO A 61 -12.42 -10.76 -6.61
C PRO A 61 -11.01 -10.44 -6.10
N TYR A 62 -10.15 -11.46 -6.00
CA TYR A 62 -8.73 -11.32 -5.65
C TYR A 62 -7.98 -10.32 -6.56
N SER A 63 -8.35 -10.21 -7.84
CA SER A 63 -7.69 -9.27 -8.76
C SER A 63 -8.12 -7.81 -8.54
N GLN A 64 -9.39 -7.57 -8.20
CA GLN A 64 -9.88 -6.22 -7.91
C GLN A 64 -9.40 -5.73 -6.55
N GLU A 65 -9.42 -6.58 -5.53
CA GLU A 65 -9.00 -6.21 -4.19
C GLU A 65 -7.50 -5.90 -4.11
N THR A 66 -6.67 -6.73 -4.74
CA THR A 66 -5.22 -6.46 -4.84
C THR A 66 -4.92 -5.19 -5.64
N ALA A 67 -5.68 -4.92 -6.72
CA ALA A 67 -5.55 -3.68 -7.48
C ALA A 67 -5.95 -2.45 -6.66
N ALA A 68 -7.05 -2.52 -5.90
CA ALA A 68 -7.50 -1.46 -5.01
C ALA A 68 -6.47 -1.19 -3.90
N LEU A 69 -5.94 -2.24 -3.24
CA LEU A 69 -4.90 -2.10 -2.24
C LEU A 69 -3.62 -1.47 -2.81
N LYS A 70 -3.19 -1.89 -4.00
CA LYS A 70 -2.04 -1.28 -4.69
C LYS A 70 -2.28 0.21 -4.96
N ALA A 71 -3.48 0.58 -5.40
CA ALA A 71 -3.83 1.98 -5.63
C ALA A 71 -3.78 2.80 -4.33
N SER A 72 -4.31 2.27 -3.22
CA SER A 72 -4.22 2.92 -1.91
C SER A 72 -2.77 3.10 -1.45
N ILE A 73 -1.92 2.09 -1.63
CA ILE A 73 -0.49 2.20 -1.28
C ILE A 73 0.20 3.28 -2.12
N VAL A 74 -0.14 3.36 -3.41
CA VAL A 74 0.39 4.39 -4.32
C VAL A 74 0.00 5.79 -3.85
N LEU A 75 -1.24 5.97 -3.41
CA LEU A 75 -1.71 7.25 -2.87
C LEU A 75 -0.97 7.65 -1.58
N SER A 76 -0.83 6.72 -0.63
CA SER A 76 -0.10 6.99 0.62
C SER A 76 1.40 7.23 0.38
N ARG A 77 1.98 6.61 -0.65
CA ARG A 77 3.34 6.91 -1.11
C ARG A 77 3.44 8.32 -1.70
N GLU A 78 2.45 8.75 -2.48
CA GLU A 78 2.41 10.11 -3.02
C GLU A 78 2.37 11.16 -1.91
N ASP A 79 1.68 10.90 -0.79
CA ASP A 79 1.71 11.79 0.39
C ASP A 79 3.13 11.95 0.99
N ILE A 80 3.91 10.86 0.99
CA ILE A 80 5.34 10.90 1.40
C ILE A 80 6.14 11.75 0.41
N GLU A 81 6.01 11.47 -0.89
CA GLU A 81 6.72 12.19 -1.94
C GLU A 81 6.40 13.68 -1.96
N ASP A 82 5.14 14.06 -1.74
CA ASP A 82 4.70 15.45 -1.68
C ASP A 82 5.30 16.18 -0.48
N THR A 83 5.44 15.52 0.66
CA THR A 83 6.09 16.11 1.83
C THR A 83 7.59 16.30 1.59
N LEU A 84 8.25 15.32 0.98
CA LEU A 84 9.65 15.44 0.57
C LEU A 84 9.85 16.55 -0.47
N ARG A 85 8.94 16.68 -1.44
CA ARG A 85 8.97 17.73 -2.46
C ARG A 85 8.82 19.12 -1.85
N LYS A 86 7.89 19.30 -0.90
CA LYS A 86 7.75 20.56 -0.15
C LYS A 86 9.03 20.95 0.59
N TYR A 87 9.74 19.97 1.13
CA TYR A 87 11.02 20.20 1.78
C TYR A 87 12.13 20.56 0.77
N GLU A 88 12.20 19.86 -0.36
CA GLU A 88 13.15 20.17 -1.43
C GLU A 88 12.89 21.54 -2.07
N ASP A 89 11.63 21.90 -2.28
CA ASP A 89 11.24 23.24 -2.72
C ASP A 89 11.69 24.29 -1.71
N PHE A 90 11.48 24.07 -0.42
CA PHE A 90 11.97 24.98 0.62
C PHE A 90 13.50 25.18 0.56
N LEU A 91 14.28 24.13 0.28
CA LEU A 91 15.73 24.23 0.20
C LEU A 91 16.23 24.89 -1.09
N TYR A 92 15.68 24.47 -2.24
CA TYR A 92 16.28 24.73 -3.55
C TYR A 92 15.48 25.66 -4.46
N LYS A 93 14.21 25.93 -4.17
CA LYS A 93 13.40 26.81 -4.99
C LYS A 93 13.91 28.25 -4.89
N ASN A 94 14.14 28.86 -6.05
CA ASN A 94 14.72 30.20 -6.17
C ASN A 94 13.66 31.31 -6.31
N ASP A 95 12.45 31.10 -5.79
CA ASP A 95 11.44 32.16 -5.70
C ASP A 95 11.69 33.07 -4.51
N THR A 96 11.28 34.34 -4.63
CA THR A 96 11.49 35.35 -3.59
C THR A 96 10.91 34.93 -2.24
N GLU A 97 9.79 34.20 -2.25
CA GLU A 97 9.13 33.71 -1.05
C GLU A 97 9.91 32.59 -0.35
N SER A 98 10.39 31.54 -1.06
CA SER A 98 11.17 30.47 -0.41
C SER A 98 12.56 30.95 0.02
N ILE A 99 13.15 31.90 -0.72
CA ILE A 99 14.40 32.55 -0.29
C ILE A 99 14.17 33.32 1.01
N ALA A 100 13.08 34.08 1.12
CA ALA A 100 12.74 34.77 2.36
C ALA A 100 12.43 33.77 3.50
N ASP A 101 11.70 32.69 3.21
CA ASP A 101 11.36 31.67 4.21
C ASP A 101 12.63 30.99 4.76
N ARG A 102 13.56 30.58 3.89
CA ARG A 102 14.81 29.91 4.31
C ARG A 102 15.84 30.85 4.94
N THR A 103 15.81 32.16 4.67
CA THR A 103 16.82 33.10 5.19
C THR A 103 16.33 33.93 6.38
N LEU A 104 15.07 34.36 6.36
CA LEU A 104 14.54 35.32 7.34
C LEU A 104 13.58 34.68 8.34
N HIS A 105 12.81 33.67 7.94
CA HIS A 105 11.75 33.11 8.79
C HIS A 105 12.13 31.79 9.46
N ARG A 106 12.80 30.88 8.75
CA ARG A 106 13.08 29.51 9.18
C ARG A 106 14.49 29.03 8.79
N PRO A 107 15.57 29.78 9.10
CA PRO A 107 16.93 29.37 8.72
C PRO A 107 17.37 28.05 9.36
N ALA A 108 16.91 27.75 10.57
CA ALA A 108 17.22 26.52 11.29
C ALA A 108 16.80 25.24 10.55
N LEU A 109 15.77 25.30 9.69
CA LEU A 109 15.27 24.15 8.94
C LEU A 109 16.14 23.81 7.72
N ALA A 110 17.00 24.74 7.30
CA ALA A 110 17.97 24.53 6.23
C ALA A 110 19.33 24.02 6.77
N ASP A 111 19.55 24.07 8.08
CA ASP A 111 20.74 23.53 8.73
C ASP A 111 20.54 22.06 9.11
N GLU A 112 21.27 21.18 8.43
CA GLU A 112 21.22 19.73 8.66
C GLU A 112 21.79 19.32 10.02
N ASN A 113 22.57 20.19 10.68
CA ASN A 113 23.16 19.94 12.00
C ASN A 113 22.41 20.61 13.16
N CYS A 114 21.19 21.12 12.91
CA CYS A 114 20.41 21.80 13.93
C CYS A 114 20.20 20.90 15.15
N THR A 115 20.51 21.40 16.35
CA THR A 115 20.40 20.65 17.61
C THR A 115 18.96 20.56 18.14
N ASP A 116 18.00 21.25 17.50
CA ASP A 116 16.58 21.17 17.90
C ASP A 116 16.03 19.75 17.62
N PRO A 117 15.37 19.12 18.60
CA PRO A 117 14.92 17.73 18.50
C PRO A 117 13.85 17.53 17.42
N ASP A 118 13.00 18.53 17.16
CA ASP A 118 11.93 18.41 16.16
C ASP A 118 12.50 18.54 14.74
N ILE A 119 13.49 19.42 14.55
CA ILE A 119 14.16 19.63 13.27
C ILE A 119 15.05 18.43 12.91
N SER A 120 15.88 17.98 13.85
CA SER A 120 16.77 16.83 13.65
C SER A 120 16.00 15.53 13.40
N SER A 121 14.90 15.28 14.13
CA SER A 121 14.04 14.12 13.90
C SER A 121 13.37 14.15 12.52
N PHE A 122 12.93 15.34 12.06
CA PHE A 122 12.44 15.49 10.70
C PHE A 122 13.50 15.18 9.64
N HIS A 123 14.73 15.70 9.77
CA HIS A 123 15.81 15.39 8.82
C HIS A 123 16.11 13.89 8.75
N PHE A 124 16.15 13.23 9.91
CA PHE A 124 16.29 11.78 9.98
C PHE A 124 15.14 11.07 9.25
N LEU A 125 13.89 11.39 9.56
CA LEU A 125 12.72 10.81 8.91
C LEU A 125 12.73 11.05 7.40
N ALA A 126 12.99 12.28 6.95
CA ALA A 126 13.08 12.61 5.53
C ALA A 126 14.14 11.77 4.80
N SER A 127 15.33 11.60 5.40
CA SER A 127 16.40 10.76 4.84
C SER A 127 15.99 9.28 4.71
N THR A 128 15.29 8.75 5.71
CA THR A 128 14.83 7.35 5.69
C THR A 128 13.69 7.15 4.70
N SER A 129 12.76 8.11 4.60
CA SER A 129 11.63 8.11 3.67
C SER A 129 12.08 8.16 2.22
N ARG A 130 13.10 8.97 1.88
CA ARG A 130 13.72 8.99 0.54
C ARG A 130 14.22 7.61 0.11
N ARG A 131 14.74 6.81 1.05
CA ARG A 131 15.19 5.44 0.77
C ARG A 131 14.06 4.42 0.81
N PHE A 132 12.93 4.74 1.44
CA PHE A 132 11.78 3.85 1.56
C PHE A 132 10.97 3.80 0.27
N VAL A 133 10.67 4.96 -0.34
CA VAL A 133 9.89 5.09 -1.59
C VAL A 133 10.35 4.14 -2.72
N PRO A 134 11.64 4.11 -3.12
CA PRO A 134 12.08 3.22 -4.20
C PRO A 134 11.92 1.73 -3.81
N ARG A 135 12.18 1.38 -2.53
CA ARG A 135 12.00 0.00 -2.05
C ARG A 135 10.54 -0.43 -2.01
N LEU A 136 9.62 0.51 -1.75
CA LEU A 136 8.19 0.29 -1.81
C LEU A 136 7.77 -0.03 -3.24
N ASN A 137 8.26 0.74 -4.22
CA ASN A 137 8.00 0.51 -5.65
C ASN A 137 8.50 -0.87 -6.11
N ASP A 138 9.70 -1.27 -5.68
CA ASP A 138 10.26 -2.61 -5.96
C ASP A 138 9.49 -3.75 -5.27
N ARG A 139 8.77 -3.47 -4.18
CA ARG A 139 7.88 -4.45 -3.54
C ARG A 139 6.55 -4.54 -4.27
N LEU A 140 5.97 -3.41 -4.68
CA LEU A 140 4.69 -3.34 -5.41
C LEU A 140 4.73 -3.98 -6.80
N SER A 141 5.90 -4.00 -7.45
CA SER A 141 6.11 -4.66 -8.74
C SER A 141 6.04 -6.19 -8.68
N ARG A 142 6.12 -6.77 -7.47
CA ARG A 142 5.99 -8.22 -7.25
C ARG A 142 4.53 -8.65 -7.05
N ASN A 143 4.28 -9.94 -7.25
CA ASN A 143 3.00 -10.57 -6.91
C ASN A 143 2.95 -10.82 -5.40
N LEU A 144 2.36 -9.87 -4.67
CA LEU A 144 2.14 -9.93 -3.23
C LEU A 144 0.73 -10.47 -2.93
N SER A 145 0.58 -11.20 -1.82
CA SER A 145 -0.74 -11.59 -1.33
C SER A 145 -1.50 -10.39 -0.76
N ILE A 146 -2.82 -10.52 -0.59
CA ILE A 146 -3.68 -9.48 0.00
C ILE A 146 -3.16 -9.07 1.38
N GLN A 147 -2.85 -10.04 2.25
CA GLN A 147 -2.36 -9.78 3.60
C GLN A 147 -1.02 -9.02 3.61
N GLN A 148 -0.14 -9.31 2.65
CA GLN A 148 1.12 -8.59 2.47
C GLN A 148 0.89 -7.16 2.01
N LEU A 149 -0.06 -6.94 1.09
CA LEU A 149 -0.44 -5.61 0.64
C LEU A 149 -1.08 -4.78 1.77
N GLU A 150 -1.96 -5.36 2.57
CA GLU A 150 -2.55 -4.69 3.73
C GLU A 150 -1.51 -4.28 4.76
N SER A 151 -0.56 -5.17 5.09
CA SER A 151 0.54 -4.85 5.99
C SER A 151 1.41 -3.72 5.43
N LEU A 152 1.67 -3.75 4.12
CA LEU A 152 2.44 -2.73 3.42
C LEU A 152 1.71 -1.39 3.39
N LEU A 153 0.38 -1.39 3.20
CA LEU A 153 -0.47 -0.20 3.26
C LEU A 153 -0.40 0.44 4.64
N LYS A 154 -0.68 -0.33 5.70
CA LYS A 154 -0.61 0.16 7.09
C LYS A 154 0.75 0.78 7.41
N LEU A 155 1.84 0.12 7.01
CA LEU A 155 3.18 0.67 7.21
C LEU A 155 3.39 1.98 6.43
N THR A 156 2.93 2.04 5.18
CA THR A 156 3.07 3.24 4.34
C THR A 156 2.26 4.40 4.91
N ASP A 157 1.03 4.16 5.37
CA ASP A 157 0.16 5.16 6.00
C ASP A 157 0.81 5.75 7.26
N VAL A 158 1.33 4.89 8.15
CA VAL A 158 2.02 5.32 9.36
C VAL A 158 3.21 6.21 9.01
N ARG A 159 4.03 5.80 8.02
CA ARG A 159 5.20 6.58 7.60
C ARG A 159 4.83 7.91 6.94
N ALA A 160 3.74 7.95 6.16
CA ALA A 160 3.23 9.17 5.57
C ALA A 160 2.79 10.16 6.65
N LEU A 161 2.07 9.67 7.66
CA LEU A 161 1.59 10.48 8.78
C LEU A 161 2.76 10.99 9.63
N GLU A 162 3.66 10.11 10.07
CA GLU A 162 4.84 10.48 10.88
C GLU A 162 5.70 11.55 10.19
N LEU A 163 5.97 11.39 8.89
CA LEU A 163 6.76 12.37 8.13
C LEU A 163 6.06 13.72 8.03
N LYS A 164 4.74 13.71 7.79
CA LYS A 164 3.93 14.93 7.68
C LYS A 164 3.84 15.68 9.00
N GLU A 165 3.66 14.96 10.10
CA GLU A 165 3.63 15.54 11.45
C GLU A 165 4.99 16.13 11.83
N ALA A 166 6.07 15.37 11.60
CA ALA A 166 7.43 15.86 11.83
C ALA A 166 7.75 17.11 10.99
N TRP A 167 7.28 17.17 9.74
CA TRP A 167 7.44 18.36 8.90
C TRP A 167 6.74 19.60 9.49
N LEU A 168 5.51 19.45 9.98
CA LEU A 168 4.78 20.54 10.60
C LEU A 168 5.43 21.00 11.91
N GLN A 169 5.84 20.05 12.76
CA GLN A 169 6.54 20.34 14.01
C GLN A 169 7.88 21.05 13.76
N ALA A 170 8.70 20.53 12.83
CA ALA A 170 9.97 21.14 12.46
C ALA A 170 9.79 22.57 11.94
N ARG A 171 8.76 22.86 11.12
CA ARG A 171 8.46 24.23 10.67
C ARG A 171 8.03 25.16 11.80
N GLN A 172 7.27 24.66 12.76
CA GLN A 172 6.86 25.43 13.94
C GLN A 172 8.06 25.74 14.84
N SER A 173 8.89 24.74 15.11
CA SER A 173 10.12 24.89 15.91
C SER A 173 11.13 25.80 15.21
N ALA A 174 11.33 25.67 13.90
CA ALA A 174 12.17 26.58 13.12
C ALA A 174 11.65 28.02 13.14
N GLN A 175 10.33 28.23 13.10
CA GLN A 175 9.73 29.56 13.21
C GLN A 175 9.90 30.16 14.62
N ARG A 176 9.83 29.32 15.66
CA ARG A 176 10.10 29.72 17.05
C ARG A 176 11.56 30.13 17.25
N LEU A 177 12.49 29.39 16.65
CA LEU A 177 13.92 29.70 16.67
C LEU A 177 14.21 30.98 15.87
N GLY A 178 13.59 31.12 14.69
CA GLY A 178 13.51 32.36 13.91
C GLY A 178 14.81 33.16 13.87
N LYS A 179 14.77 34.42 14.33
CA LYS A 179 15.90 35.36 14.37
C LYS A 179 16.95 35.06 15.44
N ASN A 180 16.64 34.20 16.41
CA ASN A 180 17.54 33.86 17.52
C ASN A 180 18.41 32.65 17.19
N TYR A 181 18.16 31.99 16.06
CA TYR A 181 18.99 30.90 15.58
C TYR A 181 20.36 31.44 15.14
N GLN A 182 21.41 31.06 15.87
CA GLN A 182 22.80 31.21 15.45
C GLN A 182 23.26 29.86 14.93
N ALA A 183 23.68 29.80 13.67
CA ALA A 183 24.29 28.60 13.11
C ALA A 183 25.54 28.27 13.93
N SER A 184 25.57 27.06 14.50
CA SER A 184 26.69 26.51 15.28
C SER A 184 27.79 25.95 14.38
#